data_AF-A0A8A2UEX6-F1
#
_entry.id   AF-A0A8A2UEX6-F1
#
_cell.length_a   1.000
_cell.length_b   1.000
_cell.length_c   1.000
_cell.angle_alpha   90.00
_cell.angle_beta   90.00
_cell.angle_gamma   90.00
#
_symmetry.space_group_name_H-M   'P 1'
#
loop_
_entity.id
_entity.type
_entity.pdbx_description
1 polymer ?
#
loop_
_entity_poly.entity_id
_entity_poly.type
_entity_poly.pdbx_seq_one_letter_code
_entity_poly.pdbx_strand_id
1 'polypeptide(L)'
;MEEDAVDGTAGSGGDDETIQWRRDASTSRTVRLLWAFGVGTFFAAIGTVVCWRLYRLAGEAAGGTGRTVVIALIVSLAATTLAIAGSSRTERHLERLTRRLPIDAPSGVRLHRAMDAAVGTVVMGAVIGVLMGIGRYVSRNELLSVGAGPFTGLAALLVPGALIALVLASFLQSVGALDREERTIYLYEPERAIDLTLIERVSIRQFGDVTILRLSYAQPDGQYVQGPRRIVVPPAVARDVAALVGAEP
;
A
#
# COMPACT_ATOMS: atom_id res chain seq x y z
N MET A 1 -22.03 14.44 22.92
CA MET A 1 -21.99 13.64 21.66
C MET A 1 -20.51 13.41 21.41
N GLU A 2 -19.95 12.48 22.17
CA GLU A 2 -18.55 12.10 22.16
C GLU A 2 -18.44 10.89 21.26
N GLU A 3 -17.81 11.06 20.10
CA GLU A 3 -17.34 9.94 19.29
C GLU A 3 -16.13 9.34 19.99
N ASP A 4 -16.35 8.16 20.57
CA ASP A 4 -15.35 7.41 21.31
C ASP A 4 -14.21 7.00 20.36
N ALA A 5 -13.06 7.63 20.59
CA ALA A 5 -11.81 7.26 19.95
C ALA A 5 -11.35 5.92 20.54
N VAL A 6 -11.59 4.83 19.80
CA VAL A 6 -10.97 3.53 20.10
C VAL A 6 -9.48 3.63 19.76
N ASP A 7 -8.72 4.10 20.74
CA ASP A 7 -7.27 4.08 20.76
C ASP A 7 -6.78 2.63 20.88
N GLY A 8 -5.89 2.27 19.97
CA GLY A 8 -5.31 0.94 19.90
C GLY A 8 -4.24 0.78 20.96
N THR A 9 -4.64 0.34 22.15
CA THR A 9 -3.71 -0.21 23.15
C THR A 9 -3.82 -1.73 23.16
N ALA A 10 -2.74 -2.38 22.73
CA ALA A 10 -2.44 -3.73 23.19
C ALA A 10 -2.38 -3.69 24.73
N GLY A 11 -3.39 -4.26 25.38
CA GLY A 11 -3.56 -4.28 26.82
C GLY A 11 -4.36 -5.49 27.24
N SER A 12 -3.65 -6.62 27.39
CA SER A 12 -3.87 -7.67 28.40
C SER A 12 -5.00 -7.40 29.41
N GLY A 13 -6.09 -8.16 29.33
CA GLY A 13 -7.01 -8.35 30.44
C GLY A 13 -8.47 -8.61 30.03
N GLY A 14 -8.78 -9.86 29.68
CA GLY A 14 -10.15 -10.33 29.48
C GLY A 14 -10.24 -11.38 28.36
N ASP A 15 -9.95 -12.63 28.72
CA ASP A 15 -10.31 -13.89 28.07
C ASP A 15 -9.88 -14.18 26.61
N ASP A 16 -9.28 -15.36 26.41
CA ASP A 16 -8.63 -15.91 25.19
C ASP A 16 -9.64 -16.29 24.07
N GLU A 17 -10.75 -15.57 24.01
CA GLU A 17 -12.04 -16.04 23.49
C GLU A 17 -12.42 -15.38 22.16
N THR A 18 -12.13 -14.08 22.01
CA THR A 18 -12.35 -13.33 20.77
C THR A 18 -11.06 -12.74 20.22
N ILE A 19 -10.74 -13.05 18.95
CA ILE A 19 -9.56 -12.52 18.26
C ILE A 19 -9.99 -11.46 17.28
N GLN A 20 -9.76 -10.20 17.63
CA GLN A 20 -9.92 -9.08 16.72
C GLN A 20 -8.70 -8.94 15.81
N TRP A 21 -8.92 -8.65 14.53
CA TRP A 21 -7.85 -8.28 13.61
C TRP A 21 -8.21 -7.04 12.80
N ARG A 22 -7.17 -6.22 12.60
CA ARG A 22 -7.18 -5.09 11.67
C ARG A 22 -6.01 -5.24 10.72
N ARG A 23 -6.33 -5.46 9.44
CA ARG A 23 -5.35 -5.57 8.36
C ARG A 23 -5.45 -4.33 7.48
N ASP A 24 -4.49 -3.44 7.64
CA ASP A 24 -4.30 -2.28 6.80
C ASP A 24 -2.81 -2.06 6.49
N ALA A 25 -2.47 -0.93 5.86
CA ALA A 25 -1.08 -0.60 5.53
C ALA A 25 -0.17 -0.47 6.77
N SER A 26 -0.71 -0.37 7.98
CA SER A 26 0.08 -0.34 9.22
C SER A 26 0.49 -1.75 9.66
N THR A 27 -0.39 -2.73 9.48
CA THR A 27 -0.21 -4.10 10.01
C THR A 27 0.35 -5.09 8.97
N SER A 28 0.20 -4.80 7.67
CA SER A 28 0.57 -5.70 6.56
C SER A 28 1.61 -5.07 5.64
N ARG A 29 2.78 -5.70 5.53
CA ARG A 29 3.89 -5.25 4.66
C ARG A 29 3.50 -5.32 3.19
N THR A 30 2.75 -6.35 2.79
CA THR A 30 2.29 -6.49 1.40
C THR A 30 1.35 -5.35 1.03
N VAL A 31 0.36 -5.04 1.88
CA VAL A 31 -0.59 -3.95 1.66
C VAL A 31 0.15 -2.61 1.64
N ARG A 32 1.11 -2.42 2.56
CA ARG A 32 1.94 -1.22 2.62
C ARG A 32 2.74 -1.01 1.35
N LEU A 33 3.42 -2.04 0.85
CA LEU A 33 4.21 -1.96 -0.39
C LEU A 33 3.34 -1.70 -1.62
N LEU A 34 2.20 -2.37 -1.73
CA LEU A 34 1.27 -2.20 -2.85
C LEU A 34 0.66 -0.79 -2.86
N TRP A 35 0.30 -0.29 -1.68
CA TRP A 35 -0.18 1.08 -1.50
C TRP A 35 0.92 2.12 -1.80
N ALA A 36 2.13 1.94 -1.25
CA ALA A 36 3.26 2.83 -1.48
C ALA A 36 3.70 2.84 -2.95
N PHE A 37 3.68 1.69 -3.62
CA PHE A 37 3.92 1.59 -5.06
C PHE A 37 2.85 2.34 -5.84
N GLY A 38 1.56 2.10 -5.53
CA GLY A 38 0.44 2.74 -6.21
C GLY A 38 0.47 4.27 -6.08
N VAL A 39 0.42 4.77 -4.85
CA VAL A 39 0.46 6.20 -4.54
C VAL A 39 1.77 6.83 -5.02
N GLY A 40 2.90 6.18 -4.74
CA GLY A 40 4.22 6.64 -5.15
C GLY A 40 4.33 6.84 -6.67
N THR A 41 3.82 5.90 -7.47
CA THR A 41 3.83 5.99 -8.94
C THR A 41 3.00 7.17 -9.45
N PHE A 42 1.83 7.43 -8.87
CA PHE A 42 1.00 8.59 -9.26
C PHE A 42 1.70 9.91 -8.99
N PHE A 43 2.22 10.09 -7.78
CA PHE A 43 2.99 11.28 -7.44
C PHE A 43 4.26 11.41 -8.29
N ALA A 44 4.92 10.31 -8.61
CA ALA A 44 6.09 10.31 -9.49
C ALA A 44 5.73 10.75 -10.91
N ALA A 45 4.62 10.27 -11.45
CA ALA A 45 4.14 10.66 -12.78
C ALA A 45 3.81 12.16 -12.83
N ILE A 46 3.03 12.66 -11.87
CA ILE A 46 2.70 14.10 -11.75
C ILE A 46 3.97 14.92 -11.57
N GLY A 47 4.84 14.52 -10.65
CA GLY A 47 6.11 15.17 -10.35
C GLY A 47 7.01 15.23 -11.58
N THR A 48 7.07 14.17 -12.38
CA THR A 48 7.86 14.14 -13.62
C THR A 48 7.35 15.18 -14.62
N VAL A 49 6.04 15.29 -14.81
CA VAL A 49 5.44 16.30 -15.71
C VAL A 49 5.73 17.72 -15.22
N VAL A 50 5.53 17.98 -13.93
CA VAL A 50 5.79 19.31 -13.33
C VAL A 50 7.27 19.67 -13.41
N CYS A 51 8.17 18.76 -13.02
CA CYS A 51 9.61 18.96 -13.07
C CYS A 51 10.10 19.20 -14.51
N TRP A 52 9.55 18.48 -15.49
CA TRP A 52 9.85 18.70 -16.90
C TRP A 52 9.44 20.10 -17.36
N ARG A 53 8.25 20.57 -16.95
CA ARG A 53 7.79 21.93 -17.25
C ARG A 53 8.69 22.99 -16.62
N LEU A 54 9.06 22.82 -15.35
CA LEU A 54 9.98 23.73 -14.65
C LEU A 54 11.36 23.74 -15.31
N TYR A 55 11.89 22.58 -15.69
CA TYR A 55 13.16 22.46 -16.39
C TYR A 55 13.16 23.22 -17.73
N ARG A 56 12.05 23.14 -18.48
CA ARG A 56 11.89 23.88 -19.73
C ARG A 56 11.84 25.39 -19.48
N LEU A 57 10.97 25.85 -18.58
CA LEU A 57 10.82 27.27 -18.25
C LEU A 57 12.12 27.87 -17.72
N ALA A 58 12.83 27.18 -16.83
CA ALA A 58 14.12 27.64 -16.31
C ALA A 58 15.19 27.70 -17.41
N GLY A 59 15.12 26.80 -18.40
CA GLY A 59 15.96 26.84 -19.59
C GLY A 59 15.65 28.01 -20.52
N GLU A 60 14.38 28.38 -20.64
CA GLU A 60 13.94 29.54 -21.42
C GLU A 60 14.32 30.87 -20.73
N ALA A 61 14.23 30.93 -19.40
CA ALA A 61 14.52 32.14 -18.63
C ALA A 61 16.01 32.38 -18.37
N ALA A 62 16.78 31.33 -18.07
CA ALA A 62 18.16 31.43 -17.57
C ALA A 62 19.13 30.45 -18.25
N GLY A 63 18.76 29.89 -19.40
CA GLY A 63 19.63 29.03 -20.21
C GLY A 63 20.09 27.76 -19.49
N GLY A 64 21.36 27.40 -19.67
CA GLY A 64 21.96 26.21 -19.05
C GLY A 64 21.95 26.23 -17.52
N THR A 65 22.18 27.40 -16.92
CA THR A 65 22.25 27.55 -15.45
C THR A 65 20.89 27.31 -14.80
N GLY A 66 19.80 27.82 -15.38
CA GLY A 66 18.44 27.58 -14.88
C GLY A 66 18.07 26.08 -14.87
N ARG A 67 18.46 25.36 -15.91
CA ARG A 67 18.28 23.89 -16.00
C ARG A 67 19.04 23.15 -14.89
N THR A 68 20.29 23.53 -14.62
CA THR A 68 21.11 22.93 -13.56
C THR A 68 20.51 23.17 -12.17
N VAL A 69 19.99 24.37 -11.90
CA VAL A 69 19.34 24.70 -10.62
C VAL A 69 18.11 23.81 -10.38
N VAL A 70 17.26 23.61 -11.39
CA VAL A 70 16.09 22.73 -11.27
C VAL A 70 16.50 21.28 -11.00
N ILE A 71 17.53 20.78 -11.68
CA ILE A 71 18.05 19.42 -11.44
C ILE A 71 18.57 19.30 -10.01
N ALA A 72 19.39 20.26 -9.56
CA ALA A 72 19.95 20.26 -8.21
C ALA A 72 18.85 20.28 -7.14
N LEU A 73 17.79 21.05 -7.36
CA LEU A 73 16.62 21.09 -6.47
C LEU A 73 15.95 19.72 -6.38
N ILE A 74 15.69 19.06 -7.51
CA ILE A 74 15.04 17.74 -7.56
C ILE A 74 15.90 16.71 -6.83
N VAL A 75 17.20 16.67 -7.11
CA VAL A 75 18.15 15.74 -6.48
C VAL A 75 18.23 15.99 -4.97
N SER A 76 18.30 17.26 -4.56
CA SER A 76 18.31 17.64 -3.14
C SER A 76 17.03 17.19 -2.43
N LEU A 77 15.87 17.35 -3.06
CA LEU A 77 14.59 16.93 -2.50
C LEU A 77 14.55 15.41 -2.32
N ALA A 78 14.94 14.65 -3.35
CA ALA A 78 14.99 13.19 -3.32
C ALA A 78 15.95 12.68 -2.22
N ALA A 79 17.15 13.25 -2.15
CA ALA A 79 18.16 12.90 -1.15
C ALA A 79 17.66 13.22 0.28
N THR A 80 16.98 14.37 0.46
CA THR A 80 16.41 14.74 1.76
C THR A 80 15.32 13.76 2.20
N THR A 81 14.40 13.41 1.29
CA THR A 81 13.35 12.41 1.58
C THR A 81 13.95 11.06 1.99
N LEU A 82 14.95 10.57 1.24
CA LEU A 82 15.63 9.31 1.55
C LEU A 82 16.40 9.38 2.87
N ALA A 83 17.06 10.49 3.16
CA ALA A 83 17.78 10.70 4.42
C ALA A 83 16.83 10.73 5.63
N ILE A 84 15.67 11.35 5.49
CA ILE A 84 14.63 11.38 6.53
C ILE A 84 14.03 9.98 6.74
N ALA A 85 13.77 9.25 5.65
CA ALA A 85 13.25 7.88 5.71
C ALA A 85 14.23 6.89 6.34
N GLY A 86 15.54 7.05 6.10
CA GLY A 86 16.59 6.21 6.69
C GLY A 86 16.94 6.56 8.14
N SER A 87 16.42 7.67 8.68
CA SER A 87 16.69 8.12 10.04
C SER A 87 15.77 7.44 11.04
N SER A 88 16.31 6.91 12.13
CA SER A 88 15.53 6.38 13.27
C SER A 88 14.79 7.47 14.07
N ARG A 89 14.95 8.75 13.69
CA ARG A 89 14.32 9.92 14.34
C ARG A 89 13.57 10.79 13.32
N THR A 90 12.77 10.16 12.46
CA THR A 90 11.94 10.82 11.43
C THR A 90 11.02 11.88 12.03
N GLU A 91 10.30 11.54 13.11
CA GLU A 91 9.35 12.44 13.80
C GLU A 91 10.01 13.71 14.29
N ARG A 92 11.14 13.58 15.01
CA ARG A 92 11.88 14.73 15.56
C ARG A 92 12.51 15.61 14.48
N HIS A 93 12.83 15.06 13.30
CA HIS A 93 13.33 15.86 12.18
C HIS A 93 12.22 16.62 11.48
N LEU A 94 11.07 15.98 11.25
CA LEU A 94 9.91 16.65 10.66
C LEU A 94 9.39 17.74 11.59
N GLU A 95 9.27 17.47 12.89
CA GLU A 95 8.81 18.45 13.88
C GLU A 95 9.69 19.70 13.90
N ARG A 96 11.01 19.58 13.71
CA ARG A 96 11.91 20.73 13.60
C ARG A 96 11.73 21.54 12.32
N LEU A 97 11.43 20.86 11.21
CA LEU A 97 11.18 21.48 9.90
C LEU A 97 9.83 22.21 9.89
N THR A 98 8.78 21.58 10.42
CA THR A 98 7.44 22.14 10.50
C THR A 98 7.30 23.20 11.59
N ARG A 99 8.17 23.24 12.62
CA ARG A 99 8.15 24.32 13.63
C ARG A 99 8.28 25.73 13.03
N ARG A 100 8.77 25.85 11.80
CA ARG A 100 8.90 27.11 11.04
C ARG A 100 7.84 27.30 9.95
N LEU A 101 6.99 26.32 9.71
CA LEU A 101 5.89 26.40 8.75
C LEU A 101 4.55 26.39 9.49
N PRO A 102 3.52 27.12 9.00
CA PRO A 102 2.19 27.11 9.60
C PRO A 102 1.43 25.84 9.16
N ILE A 103 2.02 24.67 9.39
CA ILE A 103 1.49 23.37 8.97
C ILE A 103 1.73 22.38 10.11
N ASP A 104 0.67 21.74 10.59
CA ASP A 104 0.78 20.69 11.60
C ASP A 104 1.56 19.50 11.04
N ALA A 105 2.57 19.05 11.79
CA ALA A 105 3.35 17.89 11.40
C ALA A 105 2.46 16.64 11.50
N PRO A 106 2.37 15.80 10.45
CA PRO A 106 1.73 14.51 10.58
C PRO A 106 2.47 13.69 11.65
N SER A 107 1.72 13.05 12.57
CA SER A 107 2.25 12.20 13.64
C SER A 107 1.72 10.76 13.53
N GLY A 108 2.46 9.82 14.13
CA GLY A 108 2.05 8.41 14.24
C GLY A 108 1.83 7.70 12.89
N VAL A 109 0.67 7.08 12.72
CA VAL A 109 0.31 6.28 11.53
C VAL A 109 0.24 7.13 10.26
N ARG A 110 -0.21 8.40 10.35
CA ARG A 110 -0.28 9.32 9.21
C ARG A 110 1.11 9.68 8.69
N LEU A 111 2.09 9.84 9.59
CA LEU A 111 3.48 10.12 9.21
C LEU A 111 4.11 8.94 8.48
N HIS A 112 3.95 7.72 9.00
CA HIS A 112 4.47 6.52 8.35
C HIS A 112 3.92 6.37 6.94
N ARG A 113 2.60 6.56 6.78
CA ARG A 113 1.93 6.49 5.47
C ARG A 113 2.42 7.59 4.51
N ALA A 114 2.61 8.82 5.00
CA ALA A 114 3.15 9.91 4.19
C ALA A 114 4.62 9.65 3.77
N MET A 115 5.42 9.10 4.68
CA MET A 115 6.82 8.73 4.40
C MET A 115 6.90 7.60 3.37
N ASP A 116 6.09 6.55 3.51
CA ASP A 116 6.02 5.46 2.55
C ASP A 116 5.62 5.95 1.16
N ALA A 117 4.66 6.87 1.07
CA ALA A 117 4.30 7.50 -0.19
C ALA A 117 5.45 8.32 -0.78
N ALA A 118 6.11 9.15 0.03
CA ALA A 118 7.23 9.98 -0.41
C ALA A 118 8.42 9.15 -0.90
N VAL A 119 8.78 8.08 -0.18
CA VAL A 119 9.81 7.12 -0.61
C VAL A 119 9.39 6.43 -1.90
N GLY A 120 8.14 5.95 -1.98
CA GLY A 120 7.58 5.37 -3.19
C GLY A 120 7.66 6.32 -4.39
N THR A 121 7.38 7.60 -4.20
CA THR A 121 7.51 8.64 -5.23
C THR A 121 8.94 8.79 -5.71
N VAL A 122 9.91 8.85 -4.80
CA VAL A 122 11.33 9.00 -5.18
C VAL A 122 11.81 7.78 -5.97
N VAL A 123 11.49 6.58 -5.48
CA VAL A 123 11.88 5.32 -6.14
C VAL A 123 11.24 5.20 -7.52
N MET A 124 9.93 5.40 -7.62
CA MET A 124 9.22 5.30 -8.90
C MET A 124 9.60 6.42 -9.87
N GLY A 125 9.88 7.63 -9.37
CA GLY A 125 10.42 8.73 -10.16
C GLY A 125 11.78 8.38 -10.76
N ALA A 126 12.66 7.75 -9.99
CA ALA A 126 13.94 7.25 -10.50
C ALA A 126 13.75 6.16 -11.56
N VAL A 127 12.85 5.18 -11.34
CA VAL A 127 12.54 4.13 -12.32
C VAL A 127 12.03 4.71 -13.64
N ILE A 128 11.04 5.60 -13.56
CA ILE A 128 10.47 6.29 -14.74
C ILE A 128 11.55 7.12 -15.44
N GLY A 129 12.32 7.89 -14.69
CA GLY A 129 13.40 8.74 -15.23
C GLY A 129 14.50 7.93 -15.92
N VAL A 130 14.90 6.79 -15.35
CA VAL A 130 15.87 5.87 -15.94
C VAL A 130 15.33 5.26 -17.22
N LEU A 131 14.08 4.79 -17.24
CA LEU A 131 13.43 4.26 -18.45
C LEU A 131 13.41 5.30 -19.58
N MET A 132 12.99 6.53 -19.28
CA MET A 132 12.99 7.62 -20.26
C MET A 132 14.41 7.98 -20.72
N GLY A 133 15.38 7.98 -19.80
CA GLY A 133 16.79 8.23 -20.09
C GLY A 133 17.40 7.19 -21.03
N ILE A 134 17.19 5.90 -20.73
CA ILE A 134 17.63 4.77 -21.57
C ILE A 134 16.96 4.86 -22.94
N GLY A 135 15.65 5.10 -23.01
CA GLY A 135 14.93 5.26 -24.28
C GLY A 135 15.53 6.37 -25.14
N ARG A 136 15.87 7.51 -24.53
CA ARG A 136 16.53 8.63 -25.23
C ARG A 136 17.94 8.28 -25.69
N TYR A 137 18.71 7.57 -24.88
CA TYR A 137 20.07 7.13 -25.21
C TYR A 137 20.06 6.15 -26.39
N VAL A 138 19.22 5.12 -26.33
CA VAL A 138 19.05 4.11 -27.39
C VAL A 138 18.60 4.75 -28.69
N SER A 139 17.66 5.70 -28.63
CA SER A 139 17.18 6.41 -29.81
C SER A 139 18.22 7.36 -30.44
N ARG A 140 19.14 7.92 -29.65
CA ARG A 140 20.21 8.80 -30.17
C ARG A 140 21.31 8.03 -30.87
N ASN A 141 21.57 6.80 -30.43
CA ASN A 141 22.63 5.96 -30.95
C ASN A 141 22.14 4.94 -31.98
N GLU A 142 20.86 5.02 -32.41
CA GLU A 142 20.21 4.10 -33.34
C GLU A 142 20.38 2.61 -32.99
N LEU A 143 20.57 2.31 -31.70
CA LEU A 143 20.93 0.97 -31.21
C LEU A 143 19.80 -0.06 -31.36
N LEU A 144 18.56 0.41 -31.52
CA LEU A 144 17.39 -0.40 -31.81
C LEU A 144 16.58 0.27 -32.94
N SER A 145 16.18 -0.50 -33.94
CA SER A 145 15.31 -0.05 -35.05
C SER A 145 13.93 0.43 -34.60
N VAL A 146 13.59 0.22 -33.32
CA VAL A 146 12.28 0.54 -32.70
C VAL A 146 12.29 1.91 -31.97
N GLY A 147 13.45 2.58 -31.83
CA GLY A 147 13.57 3.90 -31.21
C GLY A 147 13.22 3.95 -29.70
N ALA A 148 12.87 5.13 -29.17
CA ALA A 148 12.57 5.35 -27.73
C ALA A 148 11.17 4.84 -27.28
N GLY A 149 10.34 4.40 -28.23
CA GLY A 149 8.93 4.05 -28.01
C GLY A 149 8.69 2.99 -26.92
N PRO A 150 9.40 1.85 -26.93
CA PRO A 150 9.17 0.77 -25.95
C PRO A 150 9.41 1.20 -24.50
N PHE A 151 10.45 1.99 -24.24
CA PHE A 151 10.78 2.42 -22.87
C PHE A 151 9.78 3.46 -22.34
N THR A 152 9.32 4.34 -23.21
CA THR A 152 8.27 5.32 -22.86
C THR A 152 6.93 4.62 -22.65
N GLY A 153 6.61 3.62 -23.47
CA GLY A 153 5.42 2.77 -23.31
C GLY A 153 5.45 1.98 -22.01
N LEU A 154 6.60 1.42 -21.63
CA LEU A 154 6.76 0.70 -20.37
C LEU A 154 6.60 1.63 -19.15
N ALA A 155 7.16 2.84 -19.22
CA ALA A 155 6.93 3.85 -18.20
C ALA A 155 5.44 4.25 -18.10
N ALA A 156 4.72 4.35 -19.22
CA ALA A 156 3.29 4.64 -19.23
C ALA A 156 2.45 3.50 -18.62
N LEU A 157 2.84 2.24 -18.84
CA LEU A 157 2.18 1.06 -18.27
C LEU A 157 2.29 0.97 -16.74
N LEU A 158 3.26 1.67 -16.13
CA LEU A 158 3.35 1.76 -14.67
C LEU A 158 2.13 2.45 -14.06
N VAL A 159 1.47 3.38 -14.77
CA VAL A 159 0.30 4.10 -14.25
C VAL A 159 -0.92 3.18 -14.12
N PRO A 160 -1.35 2.42 -15.16
CA PRO A 160 -2.35 1.37 -14.98
C PRO A 160 -1.95 0.31 -13.95
N GLY A 161 -0.66 -0.08 -13.92
CA GLY A 161 -0.15 -1.00 -12.91
C GLY A 161 -0.31 -0.49 -11.48
N ALA A 162 -0.11 0.81 -11.27
CA ALA A 162 -0.33 1.48 -9.99
C ALA A 162 -1.81 1.48 -9.57
N LEU A 163 -2.74 1.68 -10.51
CA LEU A 163 -4.18 1.53 -10.23
C LEU A 163 -4.51 0.12 -9.75
N ILE A 164 -4.03 -0.89 -10.48
CA ILE A 164 -4.24 -2.29 -10.13
C ILE A 164 -3.68 -2.57 -8.72
N ALA A 165 -2.47 -2.07 -8.43
CA ALA A 165 -1.86 -2.19 -7.12
C ALA A 165 -2.71 -1.56 -6.00
N LEU A 166 -3.26 -0.36 -6.22
CA LEU A 166 -4.16 0.28 -5.25
C LEU A 166 -5.46 -0.49 -5.05
N VAL A 167 -6.05 -1.00 -6.13
CA VAL A 167 -7.25 -1.83 -6.08
C VAL A 167 -6.99 -3.09 -5.28
N LEU A 168 -5.89 -3.80 -5.55
CA LEU A 168 -5.49 -4.96 -4.76
C LEU A 168 -5.22 -4.58 -3.30
N ALA A 169 -4.58 -3.43 -3.04
CA ALA A 169 -4.31 -2.98 -1.68
C ALA A 169 -5.62 -2.78 -0.90
N SER A 170 -6.65 -2.22 -1.55
CA SER A 170 -7.99 -2.06 -0.99
C SER A 170 -8.67 -3.40 -0.73
N PHE A 171 -8.58 -4.36 -1.66
CA PHE A 171 -9.17 -5.70 -1.44
C PHE A 171 -8.44 -6.53 -0.37
N LEU A 172 -7.17 -6.24 -0.13
CA LEU A 172 -6.36 -6.90 0.90
C LEU A 172 -6.51 -6.25 2.27
N GLN A 173 -7.17 -5.10 2.37
CA GLN A 173 -7.58 -4.55 3.64
C GLN A 173 -8.73 -5.39 4.20
N SER A 174 -8.64 -5.77 5.46
CA SER A 174 -9.71 -6.50 6.12
C SER A 174 -9.76 -6.19 7.61
N VAL A 175 -10.96 -6.04 8.13
CA VAL A 175 -11.21 -5.80 9.56
C VAL A 175 -12.28 -6.78 10.00
N GLY A 176 -12.03 -7.49 11.08
CA GLY A 176 -12.95 -8.49 11.60
C GLY A 176 -12.58 -8.96 13.00
N ALA A 177 -13.46 -9.79 13.55
CA ALA A 177 -13.25 -10.52 14.79
C ALA A 177 -13.62 -11.99 14.57
N LEU A 178 -12.86 -12.89 15.19
CA LEU A 178 -13.16 -14.32 15.25
C LEU A 178 -13.58 -14.62 16.69
N ASP A 179 -14.81 -15.05 16.86
CA ASP A 179 -15.30 -15.62 18.12
C ASP A 179 -15.12 -17.14 18.06
N ARG A 180 -14.30 -17.68 18.97
CA ARG A 180 -13.98 -19.11 19.02
C ARG A 180 -15.11 -19.94 19.64
N GLU A 181 -15.86 -19.37 20.57
CA GLU A 181 -16.93 -20.06 21.30
C GLU A 181 -18.19 -20.14 20.43
N GLU A 182 -18.60 -19.00 19.88
CA GLU A 182 -19.75 -18.91 18.96
C GLU A 182 -19.43 -19.51 17.57
N ARG A 183 -18.17 -19.86 17.32
CA ARG A 183 -17.66 -20.31 16.02
C ARG A 183 -18.12 -19.37 14.90
N THR A 184 -18.02 -18.07 15.13
CA THR A 184 -18.54 -17.06 14.22
C THR A 184 -17.44 -16.06 13.84
N ILE A 185 -17.32 -15.79 12.54
CA ILE A 185 -16.48 -14.71 12.02
C ILE A 185 -17.35 -13.47 11.82
N TYR A 186 -17.03 -12.41 12.54
CA TYR A 186 -17.57 -11.07 12.33
C TYR A 186 -16.65 -10.30 11.38
N LEU A 187 -17.13 -9.98 10.18
CA LEU A 187 -16.50 -9.03 9.27
C LEU A 187 -17.14 -7.66 9.53
N TYR A 188 -16.34 -6.62 9.70
CA TYR A 188 -16.87 -5.26 9.90
C TYR A 188 -17.00 -4.49 8.59
N GLU A 189 -16.31 -4.91 7.53
CA GLU A 189 -16.37 -4.24 6.23
C GLU A 189 -16.31 -5.26 5.08
N PRO A 190 -17.47 -5.65 4.50
CA PRO A 190 -18.83 -5.31 4.92
C PRO A 190 -19.25 -6.01 6.22
N GLU A 191 -20.10 -5.36 7.03
CA GLU A 191 -20.70 -5.93 8.25
C GLU A 191 -21.43 -7.24 7.96
N ARG A 192 -20.85 -8.36 8.37
CA ARG A 192 -21.40 -9.71 8.20
C ARG A 192 -20.91 -10.65 9.30
N ALA A 193 -21.83 -11.37 9.92
CA ALA A 193 -21.51 -12.54 10.72
C ALA A 193 -21.51 -13.79 9.83
N ILE A 194 -20.50 -14.63 9.96
CA ILE A 194 -20.36 -15.90 9.25
C ILE A 194 -20.27 -17.01 10.30
N ASP A 195 -21.32 -17.80 10.40
CA ASP A 195 -21.32 -19.01 11.23
C ASP A 195 -20.44 -20.08 10.57
N LEU A 196 -19.40 -20.53 11.27
CA LEU A 196 -18.45 -21.54 10.79
C LEU A 196 -19.07 -22.95 10.78
N THR A 197 -20.17 -23.19 11.50
CA THR A 197 -20.86 -24.49 11.49
C THR A 197 -21.50 -24.78 10.13
N LEU A 198 -21.84 -23.73 9.36
CA LEU A 198 -22.37 -23.82 8.01
C LEU A 198 -21.26 -24.07 6.96
N ILE A 199 -19.99 -24.14 7.37
CA ILE A 199 -18.85 -24.31 6.47
C ILE A 199 -18.41 -25.76 6.46
N GLU A 200 -18.50 -26.40 5.29
CA GLU A 200 -18.12 -27.79 5.07
C GLU A 200 -16.61 -27.94 4.85
N ARG A 201 -16.00 -26.97 4.14
CA ARG A 201 -14.58 -27.03 3.80
C ARG A 201 -13.98 -25.64 3.73
N VAL A 202 -12.77 -25.52 4.26
CA VAL A 202 -11.92 -24.34 4.14
C VAL A 202 -10.71 -24.71 3.29
N SER A 203 -10.41 -23.89 2.29
CA SER A 203 -9.14 -23.97 1.56
C SER A 203 -8.31 -22.74 1.86
N ILE A 204 -7.08 -22.96 2.30
CA ILE A 204 -6.15 -21.90 2.72
C ILE A 204 -5.13 -21.69 1.61
N ARG A 205 -4.92 -20.44 1.21
CA ARG A 205 -3.80 -20.08 0.35
C ARG A 205 -3.06 -18.88 0.92
N GLN A 206 -1.82 -19.10 1.32
CA GLN A 206 -0.96 -18.06 1.89
C GLN A 206 -0.05 -17.44 0.83
N PHE A 207 0.06 -16.11 0.88
CA PHE A 207 0.97 -15.29 0.09
C PHE A 207 1.70 -14.32 1.01
N GLY A 208 2.88 -14.71 1.48
CA GLY A 208 3.67 -13.92 2.43
C GLY A 208 2.93 -13.72 3.75
N ASP A 209 2.61 -12.46 4.08
CA ASP A 209 1.84 -12.10 5.27
C ASP A 209 0.32 -12.11 5.03
N VAL A 210 -0.16 -12.41 3.82
CA VAL A 210 -1.58 -12.48 3.45
C VAL A 210 -2.04 -13.93 3.44
N THR A 211 -3.21 -14.24 4.02
CA THR A 211 -3.85 -15.53 3.83
C THR A 211 -5.27 -15.35 3.26
N ILE A 212 -5.52 -16.04 2.14
CA ILE A 212 -6.83 -16.08 1.50
C ILE A 212 -7.50 -17.38 1.93
N LEU A 213 -8.64 -17.26 2.62
CA LEU A 213 -9.51 -18.38 2.94
C LEU A 213 -10.60 -18.47 1.88
N ARG A 214 -10.78 -19.65 1.30
CA ARG A 214 -11.93 -19.99 0.47
C ARG A 214 -12.86 -20.85 1.29
N LEU A 215 -14.08 -20.36 1.50
CA LEU A 215 -15.11 -20.99 2.32
C LEU A 215 -16.13 -21.71 1.43
N SER A 216 -16.29 -23.01 1.63
CA SER A 216 -17.33 -23.84 1.01
C SER A 216 -18.43 -24.06 2.04
N TYR A 217 -19.62 -23.52 1.75
CA TYR A 217 -20.77 -23.65 2.63
C TYR A 217 -21.50 -24.96 2.35
N ALA A 218 -21.93 -25.63 3.41
CA ALA A 218 -22.90 -26.70 3.35
C ALA A 218 -24.21 -26.17 2.72
N GLN A 219 -24.91 -27.01 1.96
CA GLN A 219 -26.24 -26.72 1.43
C GLN A 219 -27.26 -27.59 2.15
N PRO A 220 -27.60 -27.27 3.41
CA PRO A 220 -28.68 -27.97 4.10
C PRO A 220 -29.97 -27.82 3.26
N ASP A 221 -30.64 -28.94 3.01
CA ASP A 221 -31.88 -29.03 2.23
C ASP A 221 -31.78 -28.52 0.78
N GLY A 222 -30.57 -28.51 0.20
CA GLY A 222 -30.33 -28.02 -1.17
C GLY A 222 -30.51 -26.51 -1.32
N GLN A 223 -30.62 -25.77 -0.21
CA GLN A 223 -30.77 -24.31 -0.25
C GLN A 223 -29.41 -23.61 -0.29
N TYR A 224 -29.37 -22.52 -1.04
CA TYR A 224 -28.17 -21.70 -1.16
C TYR A 224 -27.96 -20.86 0.10
N VAL A 225 -26.90 -21.14 0.85
CA VAL A 225 -26.46 -20.28 1.95
C VAL A 225 -25.74 -19.05 1.41
N GLN A 226 -26.28 -17.87 1.73
CA GLN A 226 -25.71 -16.58 1.36
C GLN A 226 -24.51 -16.27 2.25
N GLY A 227 -23.35 -16.03 1.65
CA GLY A 227 -22.15 -15.68 2.41
C GLY A 227 -20.93 -15.45 1.52
N PRO A 228 -19.92 -14.71 2.02
CA PRO A 228 -18.67 -14.51 1.29
C PRO A 228 -17.95 -15.84 1.11
N ARG A 229 -17.61 -16.17 -0.13
CA ARG A 229 -16.90 -17.43 -0.49
C ARG A 229 -15.39 -17.29 -0.37
N ARG A 230 -14.88 -16.07 -0.25
CA ARG A 230 -13.46 -15.75 -0.09
C ARG A 230 -13.33 -14.62 0.91
N ILE A 231 -12.48 -14.82 1.92
CA ILE A 231 -12.14 -13.80 2.90
C ILE A 231 -10.61 -13.73 3.02
N VAL A 232 -10.09 -12.55 3.31
CA VAL A 232 -8.66 -12.31 3.50
C VAL A 232 -8.42 -12.07 4.97
N VAL A 233 -7.57 -12.88 5.60
CA VAL A 233 -7.29 -12.82 7.03
C VAL A 233 -5.78 -12.94 7.31
N PRO A 234 -5.31 -12.55 8.50
CA PRO A 234 -3.95 -12.84 8.93
C PRO A 234 -3.67 -14.36 9.03
N PRO A 235 -2.41 -14.81 8.85
CA PRO A 235 -2.05 -16.22 8.94
C PRO A 235 -2.36 -16.89 10.29
N ALA A 236 -2.38 -16.13 11.39
CA ALA A 236 -2.80 -16.65 12.69
C ALA A 236 -4.29 -17.00 12.70
N VAL A 237 -5.14 -16.05 12.31
CA VAL A 237 -6.60 -16.24 12.21
C VAL A 237 -6.95 -17.37 11.24
N ALA A 238 -6.24 -17.48 10.11
CA ALA A 238 -6.45 -18.56 9.15
C ALA A 238 -6.23 -19.96 9.75
N ARG A 239 -5.19 -20.12 10.58
CA ARG A 239 -4.90 -21.39 11.26
C ARG A 239 -5.97 -21.72 12.29
N ASP A 240 -6.44 -20.72 13.03
CA ASP A 240 -7.49 -20.90 14.03
C ASP A 240 -8.82 -21.29 13.38
N VAL A 241 -9.19 -20.65 12.27
CA VAL A 241 -10.40 -21.00 11.50
C VAL A 241 -10.31 -22.43 10.95
N ALA A 242 -9.16 -22.84 10.44
CA ALA A 242 -8.96 -24.20 9.94
C ALA A 242 -9.08 -25.26 11.04
N ALA A 243 -8.50 -24.97 12.22
CA ALA A 243 -8.63 -25.83 13.39
C ALA A 243 -10.08 -25.96 13.87
N LEU A 244 -10.85 -24.86 13.86
CA LEU A 244 -12.27 -24.85 14.27
C LEU A 244 -13.19 -25.60 13.30
N VAL A 245 -12.90 -25.57 12.00
CA VAL A 245 -13.67 -26.28 10.96
C VAL A 245 -13.21 -27.74 10.80
N GLY A 246 -12.10 -28.13 11.44
CA GLY A 246 -11.52 -29.49 11.31
C GLY A 246 -10.92 -29.76 9.93
N ALA A 247 -10.49 -28.72 9.22
CA ALA A 247 -9.82 -28.83 7.93
C ALA A 247 -8.30 -28.96 8.14
N GLU A 248 -7.68 -30.03 7.65
CA GLU A 248 -6.22 -30.12 7.56
C GLU A 248 -5.68 -29.06 6.57
N PRO A 249 -4.54 -28.41 6.89
CA PRO A 249 -4.00 -27.26 6.14
C PRO A 249 -3.56 -27.57 4.71
#